data_AF-A0A9E2WUB9-F1
#
_entry.id   AF-A0A9E2WUB9-F1
#
_cell.length_a   1.000
_cell.length_b   1.000
_cell.length_c   1.000
_cell.angle_alpha   90.00
_cell.angle_beta   90.00
_cell.angle_gamma   90.00
#
_symmetry.space_group_name_H-M   'P 1'
#
loop_
_entity.id
_entity.type
_entity.pdbx_description
1 polymer ?
#
loop_
_entity_poly.entity_id
_entity_poly.type
_entity_poly.pdbx_seq_one_letter_code
_entity_poly.pdbx_strand_id
1 'polypeptide(L)' 'MTYDEKKAAEAAFTGRPFNPQWSDAARLVYDGIVAAMDRQARVADHTNDFEPVGPAA' A
#
# COMPACT_ATOMS: atom_id res chain seq x y z
N MET A 1 -15.53 -6.67 -10.43
CA MET A 1 -15.25 -6.19 -9.07
C MET A 1 -16.28 -6.78 -8.13
N THR A 2 -15.94 -7.92 -7.56
CA THR A 2 -16.73 -8.59 -6.53
C THR A 2 -16.67 -7.72 -5.27
N TYR A 3 -17.77 -7.60 -4.55
CA TYR A 3 -17.91 -6.67 -3.41
C TYR A 3 -16.79 -6.85 -2.35
N ASP A 4 -16.28 -8.08 -2.23
CA ASP A 4 -15.21 -8.48 -1.31
C ASP A 4 -13.82 -7.95 -1.72
N GLU A 5 -13.53 -7.79 -3.02
CA GLU A 5 -12.24 -7.25 -3.50
C GLU A 5 -12.08 -5.78 -3.08
N LYS A 6 -13.16 -5.01 -3.13
CA LYS A 6 -13.17 -3.61 -2.69
C LYS A 6 -12.97 -3.51 -1.18
N LYS A 7 -13.63 -4.37 -0.39
CA LYS A 7 -13.45 -4.43 1.06
C LYS A 7 -12.04 -4.84 1.45
N ALA A 8 -11.46 -5.82 0.74
CA ALA A 8 -10.09 -6.26 0.97
C ALA A 8 -9.09 -5.15 0.67
N ALA A 9 -9.29 -4.42 -0.44
CA ALA A 9 -8.46 -3.26 -0.75
C ALA A 9 -8.54 -2.22 0.38
N GLU A 10 -9.76 -1.82 0.76
CA GLU A 10 -9.97 -0.83 1.82
C GLU A 10 -9.37 -1.28 3.16
N ALA A 11 -9.49 -2.56 3.50
CA ALA A 11 -8.88 -3.15 4.69
C ALA A 11 -7.35 -3.09 4.64
N ALA A 12 -6.73 -3.42 3.51
CA ALA A 12 -5.28 -3.30 3.34
C ALA A 12 -4.81 -1.85 3.48
N PHE A 13 -5.51 -0.90 2.84
CA PHE A 13 -5.19 0.53 2.94
C PHE A 13 -5.34 1.09 4.35
N THR A 14 -6.31 0.59 5.11
CA THR A 14 -6.58 1.04 6.49
C THR A 14 -5.82 0.25 7.55
N GLY A 15 -5.02 -0.76 7.17
CA GLY A 15 -4.31 -1.63 8.10
C GLY A 15 -5.21 -2.58 8.90
N ARG A 16 -6.42 -2.86 8.41
CA ARG A 16 -7.34 -3.83 9.02
C ARG A 16 -6.95 -5.26 8.64
N PRO A 17 -7.24 -6.26 9.50
CA PRO A 17 -6.96 -7.66 9.21
C PRO A 17 -7.82 -8.18 8.06
N PHE A 18 -7.27 -9.12 7.29
CA PHE A 18 -8.01 -9.82 6.22
C PHE A 18 -9.17 -10.64 6.79
N ASN A 19 -10.35 -10.54 6.19
CA ASN A 19 -11.49 -11.38 6.57
C ASN A 19 -11.43 -12.72 5.82
N PRO A 20 -11.35 -13.87 6.51
CA PRO A 20 -11.28 -15.19 5.88
C PRO A 20 -12.54 -15.59 5.09
N GLN A 21 -13.62 -14.80 5.17
CA GLN A 21 -14.84 -15.00 4.37
C GLN A 21 -14.73 -14.45 2.94
N TRP A 22 -13.68 -13.69 2.62
CA TRP A 22 -13.48 -13.13 1.28
C TRP A 22 -12.90 -14.15 0.31
N SER A 23 -13.19 -13.95 -0.97
CA SER A 23 -12.74 -14.82 -2.06
C SER A 23 -11.22 -14.75 -2.31
N ASP A 24 -10.66 -15.75 -2.99
CA ASP A 24 -9.23 -15.80 -3.32
C ASP A 24 -8.75 -14.56 -4.09
N ALA A 25 -9.60 -13.98 -4.94
CA ALA A 25 -9.30 -12.74 -5.64
C ALA A 25 -9.11 -11.55 -4.68
N ALA A 26 -9.94 -11.46 -3.64
CA ALA A 26 -9.82 -10.43 -2.60
C ALA A 26 -8.54 -10.64 -1.77
N ARG A 27 -8.13 -11.89 -1.56
CA ARG A 27 -6.85 -12.21 -0.90
C ARG A 27 -5.66 -11.71 -1.71
N LEU A 28 -5.65 -11.94 -3.02
CA LEU A 28 -4.61 -11.42 -3.92
C LEU A 28 -4.52 -9.89 -3.88
N VAL A 29 -5.66 -9.20 -3.84
CA VAL A 29 -5.72 -7.74 -3.73
C VAL A 29 -5.17 -7.26 -2.38
N TYR A 30 -5.59 -7.88 -1.27
CA TYR A 30 -5.11 -7.52 0.08
C TYR A 30 -3.60 -7.70 0.18
N ASP A 31 -3.10 -8.88 -0.19
CA ASP A 31 -1.67 -9.22 -0.12
C ASP A 31 -0.83 -8.31 -1.01
N GLY A 32 -1.30 -8.03 -2.23
CA GLY A 32 -0.65 -7.12 -3.16
C GLY A 32 -0.55 -5.69 -2.65
N ILE A 33 -1.60 -5.18 -2.00
CA ILE A 33 -1.58 -3.83 -1.42
C ILE A 33 -0.65 -3.77 -0.20
N VAL A 34 -0.72 -4.75 0.69
CA VAL A 34 0.18 -4.80 1.87
C VAL A 34 1.64 -4.88 1.43
N ALA A 35 1.96 -5.72 0.44
CA ALA A 35 3.30 -5.83 -0.13
C ALA A 35 3.75 -4.53 -0.84
N ALA A 36 2.85 -3.86 -1.54
CA ALA A 36 3.14 -2.58 -2.19
C ALA A 36 3.37 -1.47 -1.16
N MET A 37 2.59 -1.43 -0.07
CA MET A 37 2.75 -0.47 1.02
C MET A 37 4.06 -0.67 1.78
N ASP A 38 4.45 -1.91 2.07
CA ASP A 38 5.75 -2.21 2.67
C ASP A 38 6.89 -1.76 1.74
N ARG A 39 6.78 -2.04 0.43
CA ARG A 39 7.71 -1.52 -0.58
C ARG A 39 7.73 0.00 -0.61
N GLN A 40 6.58 0.67 -0.55
CA GLN A 40 6.47 2.13 -0.52
C GLN A 40 7.11 2.74 0.73
N ALA A 41 6.92 2.13 1.90
CA ALA A 41 7.59 2.54 3.13
C ALA A 41 9.11 2.41 2.99
N ARG A 42 9.59 1.33 2.35
CA ARG A 42 11.03 1.11 2.09
C ARG A 42 11.62 2.07 1.05
N VAL A 43 10.87 2.48 0.03
CA VAL A 43 11.37 3.46 -0.96
C VAL A 43 11.24 4.91 -0.49
N ALA A 44 10.22 5.23 0.31
CA ALA A 44 10.05 6.57 0.88
C ALA A 44 11.20 6.90 1.85
N ASP A 45 11.71 5.91 2.58
CA ASP A 45 12.91 6.01 3.42
C ASP A 45 14.17 6.41 2.61
N HIS A 46 14.25 5.99 1.33
CA HIS A 46 15.41 6.26 0.48
C HIS A 46 15.31 7.54 -0.38
N THR A 47 14.21 8.31 -0.28
CA THR A 47 13.99 9.48 -1.16
C THR A 47 14.10 10.83 -0.42
N ASN A 48 14.76 10.90 0.74
CA ASN A 48 15.02 12.18 1.42
C ASN A 48 16.36 12.84 1.00
N ASP A 49 16.91 12.50 -0.17
CA ASP A 49 18.23 12.97 -0.63
C ASP A 49 18.19 14.04 -1.74
N PHE A 50 17.04 14.67 -2.01
CA PHE A 50 17.01 15.81 -2.94
C PHE A 50 17.14 17.13 -2.18
N GLU A 51 18.39 17.57 -2.06
CA GLU A 51 18.85 18.85 -1.50
C GLU A 51 18.03 20.06 -1.99
N PRO A 52 17.73 21.04 -1.11
CA PRO A 52 17.25 22.34 -1.55
C PRO A 52 18.40 23.09 -2.23
N VAL A 53 18.39 23.18 -3.56
CA VAL A 53 19.26 24.09 -4.30
C VAL A 53 18.93 25.53 -3.89
N GLY A 54 19.68 26.06 -2.93
CA GLY A 54 19.60 27.47 -2.55
C GLY A 54 19.97 28.38 -3.72
N PRO A 55 19.32 29.54 -3.89
CA PRO A 55 19.67 30.44 -4.98
C PRO A 55 21.06 31.02 -4.75
N ALA A 56 21.98 30.74 -5.66
CA ALA A 56 23.26 31.44 -5.74
C ALA A 56 22.99 32.93 -6.01
N ALA A 57 23.69 33.76 -5.22
CA ALA A 57 23.62 35.21 -5.15
C ALA A 57 23.94 35.93 -6.47
#